data_AF-A0A7C2K6S5-F1
#
_entry.id   AF-A0A7C2K6S5-F1
#
_cell.length_a   1.000
_cell.length_b   1.000
_cell.length_c   1.000
_cell.angle_alpha   90.00
_cell.angle_beta   90.00
_cell.angle_gamma   90.00
#
_symmetry.space_group_name_H-M   'P 1'
#
loop_
_entity.id
_entity.type
_entity.pdbx_description
1 polymer ?
#
loop_
_entity_poly.entity_id
_entity_poly.type
_entity_poly.pdbx_seq_one_letter_code
_entity_poly.pdbx_strand_id
1 'polypeptide(L)'
;QVVLGWRNVHLDPDMPMSPAVKAKEPVIRQIFIGRGPDVMVPDALERKLYVIRKTSSHAIRALNLKHGKEYFVASMSTRTVVYKGLLLADQVGRYYLDLADPRTVSALALVHQRFSTNTFPAWELAHPYRMIAHNGEINTVKGNVNWIKARIGAISSPVLGADLGKLWPLIYPGQSDTASFDNCLELLTMAGYPLAHAMMMMIPEAWERHTLMDDNHRAFYEYHSAMMEPWDGPAAIAFTNGCQVGATLDRNGLRPARYIITDNDLVIMASEAGVLPIAESRIVKKWRLQPGKMLLIDMEAGRIIDDQELKEQLANAKPYKQWIERIRIKLDNLPKARTEVHVTDTLLDRQQAFGYSQEDLKFHMLPMAQKGEEAIGAMGNDSPLAVLSSRSKSLYQYFRQLFAQVTNPSIDPIREQMVMSLVSFIGPKPNLLDINNVNPPLRLEVLQPILDFAEMAKIRDIERYSQGKFRSFELDICYPVAWGKAGIEACLASLCAQAVDAIRQGHNILIVSDRR
;
A
#
# COMPACT_ATOMS: atom_id res chain seq x y z
N GLN A 1 15.45 -2.75 27.87
CA GLN A 1 16.14 -3.90 27.25
C GLN A 1 17.61 -3.79 27.58
N VAL A 2 18.31 -4.92 27.73
CA VAL A 2 19.72 -4.94 28.18
C VAL A 2 20.61 -5.24 27.00
N VAL A 3 21.63 -4.42 26.73
CA VAL A 3 22.64 -4.75 25.73
C VAL A 3 23.59 -5.77 26.33
N LEU A 4 23.67 -6.95 25.74
CA LEU A 4 24.55 -8.04 26.17
C LEU A 4 25.94 -7.91 25.54
N GLY A 5 26.01 -7.36 24.33
CA GLY A 5 27.27 -7.13 23.64
C GLY A 5 27.12 -6.98 22.14
N TRP A 6 28.26 -6.78 21.48
CA TRP A 6 28.37 -6.71 20.03
C TRP A 6 29.30 -7.80 19.53
N ARG A 7 28.99 -8.35 18.36
CA ARG A 7 29.81 -9.33 17.64
C ARG A 7 30.07 -8.84 16.23
N ASN A 8 31.33 -8.87 15.79
CA ASN A 8 31.64 -8.77 14.38
C ASN A 8 31.19 -10.07 13.69
N VAL A 9 30.43 -9.95 12.61
CA VAL A 9 30.04 -11.14 11.84
C VAL A 9 31.29 -11.73 11.19
N HIS A 10 31.44 -13.06 11.23
CA HIS A 10 32.53 -13.74 10.55
C HIS A 10 32.23 -13.83 9.06
N LEU A 11 33.08 -13.18 8.27
CA LEU A 11 32.97 -13.07 6.81
C LEU A 11 34.18 -13.75 6.16
N ASP A 12 34.02 -14.27 4.94
CA ASP A 12 35.14 -14.73 4.10
C ASP A 12 35.84 -13.53 3.44
N PRO A 13 37.05 -13.12 3.88
CA PRO A 13 37.74 -11.95 3.33
C PRO A 13 38.32 -12.21 1.92
N ASP A 14 38.52 -13.48 1.58
CA ASP A 14 39.17 -13.95 0.35
C ASP A 14 38.16 -14.27 -0.76
N MET A 15 36.86 -14.18 -0.47
CA MET A 15 35.81 -14.35 -1.47
C MET A 15 35.98 -13.33 -2.62
N PRO A 16 36.07 -13.78 -3.88
CA PRO A 16 36.12 -12.88 -5.02
C PRO A 16 34.88 -11.97 -5.10
N MET A 17 35.11 -10.67 -5.05
CA MET A 17 34.06 -9.64 -5.12
C MET A 17 34.51 -8.52 -6.05
N SER A 18 33.58 -7.94 -6.81
CA SER A 18 33.93 -6.82 -7.68
C SER A 18 34.40 -5.62 -6.85
N PRO A 19 35.38 -4.82 -7.34
CA PRO A 19 35.88 -3.66 -6.60
C PRO A 19 34.79 -2.65 -6.22
N ALA A 20 33.78 -2.48 -7.09
CA ALA A 20 32.67 -1.57 -6.85
C ALA A 20 31.77 -2.03 -5.69
N VAL A 21 31.51 -3.33 -5.58
CA VAL A 21 30.72 -3.88 -4.46
C VAL A 21 31.52 -3.84 -3.17
N LYS A 22 32.80 -4.24 -3.21
CA LYS A 22 33.71 -4.22 -2.06
C LYS A 22 33.90 -2.82 -1.49
N ALA A 23 33.98 -1.80 -2.35
CA ALA A 23 34.05 -0.40 -1.93
C ALA A 23 32.78 0.11 -1.22
N LYS A 24 31.66 -0.61 -1.33
CA LYS A 24 30.39 -0.32 -0.67
C LYS A 24 30.04 -1.31 0.44
N GLU A 25 30.94 -2.25 0.73
CA GLU A 25 30.76 -3.24 1.78
C GLU A 25 30.63 -2.55 3.15
N PRO A 26 29.52 -2.76 3.88
CA PRO A 26 29.33 -2.16 5.19
C PRO A 26 30.14 -2.91 6.26
N VAL A 27 30.37 -2.25 7.40
CA VAL A 27 30.82 -2.96 8.60
C VAL A 27 29.64 -3.74 9.17
N ILE A 28 29.70 -5.07 9.09
CA ILE A 28 28.61 -5.95 9.51
C ILE A 28 28.81 -6.41 10.96
N ARG A 29 27.88 -6.01 11.83
CA ARG A 29 27.87 -6.36 13.25
C ARG A 29 26.51 -6.85 13.71
N GLN A 30 26.52 -7.80 14.65
CA GLN A 30 25.35 -8.23 15.40
C GLN A 30 25.38 -7.59 16.79
N ILE A 31 24.22 -7.09 17.22
CA ILE A 31 23.99 -6.65 18.59
C ILE A 31 23.15 -7.71 19.30
N PHE A 32 23.59 -8.13 20.48
CA PHE A 32 22.82 -9.03 21.33
C PHE A 32 22.06 -8.22 22.37
N ILE A 33 20.74 -8.36 22.37
CA ILE A 33 19.85 -7.61 23.26
C ILE A 33 19.06 -8.63 24.10
N GLY A 34 19.25 -8.59 25.40
CA GLY A 34 18.50 -9.36 26.38
C GLY A 34 17.19 -8.68 26.76
N ARG A 35 16.19 -9.49 27.14
CA ARG A 35 14.91 -9.01 27.64
C ARG A 35 15.12 -8.20 28.93
N GLY A 36 14.48 -7.04 29.02
CA GLY A 36 14.38 -6.28 30.26
C GLY A 36 13.42 -6.94 31.26
N PRO A 37 13.43 -6.51 32.53
CA PRO A 37 12.58 -7.07 33.59
C PRO A 37 11.09 -6.91 33.28
N ASP A 38 10.69 -5.82 32.61
CA ASP A 38 9.29 -5.49 32.32
C ASP A 38 8.73 -6.19 31.06
N VAL A 39 9.48 -7.13 30.48
CA VAL A 39 9.07 -7.87 29.28
C VAL A 39 8.86 -9.34 29.61
N MET A 40 7.58 -9.71 29.67
CA MET A 40 7.14 -11.03 30.14
C MET A 40 6.83 -12.00 29.00
N VAL A 41 6.50 -11.52 27.80
CA VAL A 41 6.12 -12.35 26.66
C VAL A 41 7.00 -12.06 25.43
N PRO A 42 7.31 -13.07 24.59
CA PRO A 42 8.16 -12.89 23.40
C PRO A 42 7.67 -11.77 22.45
N ASP A 43 6.36 -11.68 22.20
CA ASP A 43 5.80 -10.64 21.33
C ASP A 43 6.03 -9.22 21.87
N ALA A 44 6.06 -9.04 23.19
CA ALA A 44 6.38 -7.75 23.78
C ALA A 44 7.85 -7.39 23.54
N LEU A 45 8.75 -8.37 23.50
CA LEU A 45 10.15 -8.16 23.13
C LEU A 45 10.29 -7.79 21.66
N GLU A 46 9.62 -8.52 20.75
CA GLU A 46 9.60 -8.20 19.31
C GLU A 46 9.18 -6.73 19.07
N ARG A 47 8.11 -6.28 19.73
CA ARG A 47 7.65 -4.88 19.62
C ARG A 47 8.67 -3.88 20.16
N LYS A 48 9.35 -4.19 21.26
CA LYS A 48 10.42 -3.32 21.79
C LYS A 48 11.62 -3.27 20.85
N LEU A 49 12.02 -4.39 20.27
CA LEU A 49 13.09 -4.45 19.27
C LEU A 49 12.73 -3.67 18.01
N TYR A 50 11.48 -3.78 17.54
CA TYR A 50 10.95 -2.98 16.44
C TYR A 50 11.08 -1.47 16.69
N VAL A 51 10.64 -1.00 17.86
CA VAL A 51 10.73 0.42 18.26
C VAL A 51 12.18 0.86 18.41
N ILE A 52 13.04 0.05 19.05
CA ILE A 52 14.48 0.33 19.21
C ILE A 52 15.13 0.50 17.85
N ARG A 53 14.93 -0.45 16.92
CA ARG A 53 15.48 -0.38 15.57
C ARG A 53 15.06 0.90 14.84
N LYS A 54 13.77 1.24 14.86
CA LYS A 54 13.25 2.46 14.19
C LYS A 54 13.81 3.73 14.83
N THR A 55 13.81 3.81 16.15
CA THR A 55 14.33 4.98 16.88
C THR A 55 15.83 5.16 16.71
N SER A 56 16.61 4.08 16.70
CA SER A 56 18.04 4.13 16.39
C SER A 56 18.29 4.66 14.97
N SER A 57 17.55 4.18 13.96
CA SER A 57 17.67 4.70 12.59
C SER A 57 17.31 6.19 12.49
N HIS A 58 16.29 6.64 13.20
CA HIS A 58 15.92 8.06 13.27
C HIS A 58 17.02 8.90 13.91
N ALA A 59 17.52 8.47 15.07
CA ALA A 59 18.56 9.16 15.80
C ALA A 59 19.86 9.29 14.97
N ILE A 60 20.31 8.20 14.34
CA ILE A 60 21.54 8.19 13.53
C ILE A 60 21.41 9.10 12.32
N ARG A 61 20.24 9.16 11.67
CA ARG A 61 20.01 10.08 10.55
C ARG A 61 19.98 11.53 11.00
N ALA A 62 19.41 11.82 12.17
CA ALA A 62 19.37 13.16 12.74
C ALA A 62 20.76 13.72 13.09
N LEU A 63 21.76 12.87 13.32
CA LEU A 63 23.15 13.30 13.53
C LEU A 63 23.80 13.91 12.29
N ASN A 64 23.19 13.81 11.09
CA ASN A 64 23.71 14.36 9.83
C ASN A 64 25.16 13.96 9.52
N LEU A 65 25.57 12.75 9.93
CA LEU A 65 26.89 12.21 9.63
C LEU A 65 27.03 11.96 8.12
N LYS A 66 28.24 12.13 7.58
CA LYS A 66 28.57 11.92 6.15
C LYS A 66 28.00 10.61 5.59
N HIS A 67 28.10 9.53 6.37
CA HIS A 67 27.62 8.19 6.02
C HIS A 67 26.39 7.75 6.83
N GLY A 68 25.72 8.67 7.54
CA GLY A 68 24.58 8.33 8.42
C GLY A 68 23.37 7.76 7.68
N LYS A 69 23.26 8.01 6.37
CA LYS A 69 22.20 7.43 5.53
C LYS A 69 22.45 5.98 5.15
N GLU A 70 23.70 5.53 5.23
CA GLU A 70 24.17 4.17 4.90
C GLU A 70 23.93 3.19 6.07
N TYR A 71 23.56 3.69 7.25
CA TYR A 71 23.15 2.85 8.38
C TYR A 71 21.82 2.15 8.08
N PHE A 72 21.82 0.83 8.14
CA PHE A 72 20.62 0.02 8.09
C PHE A 72 20.72 -1.17 9.04
N VAL A 73 19.56 -1.66 9.49
CA VAL A 73 19.43 -2.88 10.29
C VAL A 73 18.70 -3.91 9.44
N ALA A 74 19.37 -5.01 9.08
CA ALA A 74 18.79 -6.06 8.25
C ALA A 74 17.61 -6.73 8.98
N SER A 75 17.82 -7.15 10.22
CA SER A 75 16.80 -7.68 11.13
C SER A 75 17.14 -7.30 12.58
N MET A 76 16.13 -7.26 13.45
CA MET A 76 16.29 -7.14 14.90
C MET A 76 15.11 -7.84 15.56
N SER A 77 15.25 -9.15 15.73
CA SER A 77 14.20 -10.06 16.19
C SER A 77 14.82 -11.18 17.03
N THR A 78 14.03 -11.79 17.89
CA THR A 78 14.34 -13.02 18.61
C THR A 78 13.97 -14.28 17.82
N ARG A 79 13.22 -14.13 16.72
CA ARG A 79 12.73 -15.24 15.89
C ARG A 79 13.42 -15.33 14.54
N THR A 80 13.84 -14.20 13.97
CA THR A 80 14.42 -14.16 12.62
C THR A 80 15.77 -13.43 12.57
N VAL A 81 16.64 -13.91 11.70
CA VAL A 81 17.91 -13.27 11.35
C VAL A 81 18.06 -13.21 9.83
N VAL A 82 18.45 -12.05 9.30
CA VAL A 82 18.59 -11.83 7.85
C VAL A 82 20.06 -11.62 7.49
N TYR A 83 20.60 -12.56 6.73
CA TYR A 83 21.90 -12.46 6.06
C TYR A 83 21.66 -12.08 4.60
N LYS A 84 22.10 -10.88 4.20
CA LYS A 84 21.87 -10.34 2.86
C LYS A 84 23.03 -9.47 2.39
N GLY A 85 23.15 -9.26 1.10
CA GLY A 85 24.18 -8.39 0.55
C GLY A 85 24.13 -8.32 -0.96
N LEU A 86 25.06 -7.58 -1.55
CA LEU A 86 25.25 -7.51 -2.99
C LEU A 86 26.11 -8.69 -3.47
N LEU A 87 25.54 -9.88 -3.34
CA LEU A 87 26.19 -11.15 -3.58
C LEU A 87 25.39 -11.91 -4.64
N LEU A 88 26.09 -12.74 -5.41
CA LEU A 88 25.41 -13.77 -6.21
C LEU A 88 24.79 -14.82 -5.28
N ALA A 89 23.79 -15.55 -5.79
CA ALA A 89 23.05 -16.51 -4.96
C ALA A 89 23.95 -17.60 -4.36
N ASP A 90 24.93 -18.08 -5.12
CA ASP A 90 25.93 -19.07 -4.71
C ASP A 90 27.00 -18.50 -3.75
N GLN A 91 27.13 -17.17 -3.68
CA GLN A 91 28.12 -16.51 -2.82
C GLN A 91 27.66 -16.30 -1.39
N VAL A 92 26.35 -16.33 -1.10
CA VAL A 92 25.81 -15.99 0.23
C VAL A 92 26.35 -16.92 1.32
N GLY A 93 26.31 -18.24 1.09
CA GLY A 93 26.81 -19.25 2.04
C GLY A 93 28.34 -19.29 2.16
N ARG A 94 29.06 -18.76 1.17
CA ARG A 94 30.52 -18.61 1.21
C ARG A 94 30.93 -17.35 1.96
N TYR A 95 30.27 -16.23 1.69
CA TYR A 95 30.59 -14.94 2.29
C TYR A 95 30.28 -14.92 3.79
N TYR A 96 29.12 -15.44 4.21
CA TYR A 96 28.73 -15.50 5.61
C TYR A 96 29.07 -16.86 6.22
N LEU A 97 30.22 -16.93 6.91
CA LEU A 97 30.72 -18.19 7.50
C LEU A 97 29.78 -18.78 8.56
N ASP A 98 28.96 -17.94 9.19
CA ASP A 98 27.90 -18.38 10.10
C ASP A 98 26.93 -19.37 9.43
N LEU A 99 26.62 -19.19 8.14
CA LEU A 99 25.68 -20.03 7.42
C LEU A 99 26.25 -21.41 7.06
N ALA A 100 27.58 -21.56 7.10
CA ALA A 100 28.26 -22.84 6.92
C ALA A 100 28.45 -23.59 8.24
N ASP A 101 28.21 -22.94 9.39
CA ASP A 101 28.35 -23.55 10.71
C ASP A 101 27.23 -24.59 10.95
N PRO A 102 27.54 -25.84 11.33
CA PRO A 102 26.53 -26.87 11.60
C PRO A 102 25.53 -26.52 12.72
N ARG A 103 25.85 -25.54 13.58
CA ARG A 103 24.93 -25.03 14.61
C ARG A 103 23.84 -24.13 14.05
N THR A 104 23.99 -23.65 12.82
CA THR A 104 23.00 -22.83 12.13
C THR A 104 21.91 -23.74 11.57
N VAL A 105 20.94 -24.04 12.44
CA VAL A 105 19.74 -24.80 12.11
C VAL A 105 18.52 -23.89 12.08
N SER A 106 17.57 -24.17 11.20
CA SER A 106 16.34 -23.40 11.11
C SER A 106 15.18 -24.25 10.61
N ALA A 107 13.98 -23.99 11.12
CA ALA A 107 12.73 -24.56 10.62
C ALA A 107 12.24 -23.85 9.34
N LEU A 108 12.73 -22.62 9.08
CA LEU A 108 12.34 -21.81 7.92
C LEU A 108 13.57 -21.23 7.22
N ALA A 109 13.51 -21.12 5.90
CA ALA A 109 14.50 -20.38 5.11
C ALA A 109 13.79 -19.57 4.03
N LEU A 110 14.14 -18.29 3.93
CA LEU A 110 13.63 -17.40 2.89
C LEU A 110 14.81 -16.83 2.11
N VAL A 111 14.86 -17.12 0.81
CA VAL A 111 15.92 -16.68 -0.09
C VAL A 111 15.34 -15.83 -1.20
N HIS A 112 16.10 -14.84 -1.65
CA HIS A 112 15.67 -13.96 -2.74
C HIS A 112 16.86 -13.40 -3.51
N GLN A 113 16.79 -13.46 -4.83
CA GLN A 113 17.72 -12.79 -5.73
C GLN A 113 17.01 -11.65 -6.44
N ARG A 114 17.55 -10.44 -6.33
CA ARG A 114 16.96 -9.23 -6.91
C ARG A 114 17.64 -8.88 -8.23
N PHE A 115 16.83 -8.56 -9.23
CA PHE A 115 17.29 -7.85 -10.43
C PHE A 115 17.01 -6.35 -10.27
N SER A 116 18.00 -5.50 -10.52
CA SER A 116 17.87 -4.06 -10.36
C SER A 116 17.93 -3.36 -11.71
N THR A 117 17.13 -2.31 -11.89
CA THR A 117 17.25 -1.38 -13.02
C THR A 117 18.37 -0.33 -12.81
N ASN A 118 18.98 -0.30 -11.62
CA ASN A 118 20.11 0.58 -11.32
C ASN A 118 21.45 -0.18 -11.39
N THR A 119 22.50 0.54 -11.79
CA THR A 119 23.90 0.05 -11.79
C THR A 119 24.65 0.39 -10.50
N PHE A 120 24.05 1.19 -9.61
CA PHE A 120 24.68 1.62 -8.37
C PHE A 120 24.47 0.59 -7.25
N PRO A 121 25.56 -0.03 -6.75
CA PRO A 121 25.48 -1.04 -5.69
C PRO A 121 24.99 -0.42 -4.37
N ALA A 122 23.88 -0.93 -3.82
CA ALA A 122 23.36 -0.57 -2.50
C ALA A 122 23.00 -1.84 -1.68
N TRP A 123 23.76 -2.13 -0.63
CA TRP A 123 23.62 -3.35 0.20
C TRP A 123 22.30 -3.42 0.95
N GLU A 124 21.78 -2.27 1.38
CA GLU A 124 20.54 -2.15 2.14
C GLU A 124 19.30 -2.56 1.33
N LEU A 125 19.37 -2.46 -0.01
CA LEU A 125 18.30 -2.81 -0.94
C LEU A 125 18.26 -4.30 -1.31
N ALA A 126 19.24 -5.09 -0.88
CA ALA A 126 19.18 -6.54 -1.03
C ALA A 126 18.00 -7.09 -0.21
N HIS A 127 17.41 -8.17 -0.69
CA HIS A 127 16.37 -8.93 0.01
C HIS A 127 17.01 -10.12 0.75
N PRO A 128 16.29 -10.79 1.67
CA PRO A 128 14.96 -10.43 2.20
C PRO A 128 14.95 -9.11 2.98
N TYR A 129 13.75 -8.55 3.13
CA TYR A 129 13.46 -7.55 4.15
C TYR A 129 13.10 -8.26 5.47
N ARG A 130 12.51 -7.56 6.45
CA ARG A 130 12.37 -8.09 7.81
C ARG A 130 11.28 -9.14 7.87
N MET A 131 10.20 -8.89 7.15
CA MET A 131 9.04 -9.75 7.11
C MET A 131 8.81 -10.35 5.74
N ILE A 132 9.36 -9.77 4.66
CA ILE A 132 9.02 -10.18 3.30
C ILE A 132 10.23 -10.41 2.38
N ALA A 133 10.00 -11.24 1.36
CA ALA A 133 10.71 -11.22 0.09
C ALA A 133 9.68 -11.03 -1.04
N HIS A 134 9.93 -10.07 -1.90
CA HIS A 134 8.99 -9.66 -2.95
C HIS A 134 9.65 -9.76 -4.33
N ASN A 135 9.07 -10.60 -5.18
CA ASN A 135 9.34 -10.62 -6.61
C ASN A 135 8.23 -9.85 -7.31
N GLY A 136 8.54 -8.66 -7.84
CA GLY A 136 7.52 -7.79 -8.37
C GLY A 136 7.85 -6.31 -8.32
N GLU A 137 6.82 -5.50 -8.54
CA GLU A 137 6.86 -4.05 -8.41
C GLU A 137 5.48 -3.54 -7.97
N ILE A 138 5.44 -2.71 -6.92
CA ILE A 138 4.19 -2.10 -6.45
C ILE A 138 3.99 -0.77 -7.17
N ASN A 139 3.10 -0.75 -8.16
CA ASN A 139 2.87 0.42 -9.02
C ASN A 139 2.06 1.54 -8.33
N THR A 140 1.38 1.22 -7.23
CA THR A 140 0.58 2.17 -6.42
C THR A 140 1.36 2.83 -5.28
N VAL A 141 2.66 2.53 -5.14
CA VAL A 141 3.48 2.90 -3.96
C VAL A 141 3.39 4.37 -3.56
N LYS A 142 3.37 5.31 -4.52
CA LYS A 142 3.29 6.75 -4.21
C LYS A 142 1.99 7.10 -3.47
N GLY A 143 0.87 6.55 -3.93
CA GLY A 143 -0.43 6.71 -3.27
C GLY A 143 -0.43 6.09 -1.89
N ASN A 144 0.06 4.86 -1.76
CA ASN A 144 0.09 4.12 -0.50
C ASN A 144 0.92 4.85 0.57
N VAL A 145 2.11 5.34 0.20
CA VAL A 145 2.98 6.11 1.10
C VAL A 145 2.30 7.40 1.57
N ASN A 146 1.61 8.10 0.65
CA ASN A 146 0.87 9.32 0.99
C ASN A 146 -0.32 9.02 1.91
N TRP A 147 -1.03 7.92 1.71
CA TRP A 147 -2.13 7.50 2.60
C TRP A 147 -1.64 7.16 4.01
N ILE A 148 -0.53 6.44 4.13
CA ILE A 148 0.09 6.20 5.45
C ILE A 148 0.49 7.52 6.11
N LYS A 149 1.08 8.46 5.35
CA LYS A 149 1.44 9.79 5.87
C LYS A 149 0.22 10.58 6.34
N ALA A 150 -0.89 10.54 5.58
CA ALA A 150 -2.13 11.23 5.93
C ALA A 150 -2.75 10.69 7.24
N ARG A 151 -2.52 9.41 7.57
CA ARG A 151 -3.06 8.76 8.76
C ARG A 151 -2.32 9.11 10.06
N ILE A 152 -1.09 9.63 10.00
CA ILE A 152 -0.22 9.87 11.18
C ILE A 152 -0.94 10.67 12.29
N GLY A 153 -1.75 11.67 11.93
CA GLY A 153 -2.45 12.51 12.90
C GLY A 153 -3.67 11.86 13.56
N ALA A 154 -4.23 10.80 12.97
CA ALA A 154 -5.49 10.17 13.41
C ALA A 154 -5.31 8.71 13.86
N ILE A 155 -4.10 8.17 13.76
CA ILE A 155 -3.80 6.77 14.06
C ILE A 155 -3.45 6.58 15.54
N SER A 156 -4.02 5.55 16.16
CA SER A 156 -3.67 5.14 17.53
C SER A 156 -3.70 3.62 17.64
N SER A 157 -2.83 3.07 18.50
CA SER A 157 -2.74 1.62 18.70
C SER A 157 -2.80 1.32 20.20
N PRO A 158 -3.75 0.48 20.66
CA PRO A 158 -3.78 0.02 22.05
C PRO A 158 -2.52 -0.76 22.44
N VAL A 159 -1.90 -1.44 21.47
CA VAL A 159 -0.76 -2.34 21.68
C VAL A 159 0.57 -1.58 21.71
N LEU A 160 0.79 -0.66 20.76
CA LEU A 160 2.02 0.14 20.71
C LEU A 160 1.97 1.36 21.65
N GLY A 161 0.78 1.85 21.99
CA GLY A 161 0.57 2.95 22.93
C GLY A 161 1.45 4.17 22.61
N ALA A 162 2.15 4.68 23.63
CA ALA A 162 3.04 5.83 23.50
C ALA A 162 4.28 5.58 22.60
N ASP A 163 4.65 4.32 22.33
CA ASP A 163 5.77 4.01 21.45
C ASP A 163 5.44 4.25 19.97
N LEU A 164 4.15 4.29 19.59
CA LEU A 164 3.73 4.54 18.20
C LEU A 164 4.29 5.85 17.63
N GLY A 165 4.29 6.92 18.44
CA GLY A 165 4.80 8.23 18.03
C GLY A 165 6.29 8.21 17.65
N LYS A 166 7.05 7.24 18.18
CA LYS A 166 8.50 7.09 17.94
C LYS A 166 8.82 6.46 16.59
N LEU A 167 7.83 5.90 15.91
CA LEU A 167 8.03 5.15 14.66
C LEU A 167 8.10 6.07 13.44
N TRP A 168 7.59 7.29 13.53
CA TRP A 168 7.49 8.22 12.41
C TRP A 168 8.82 8.94 12.10
N PRO A 169 9.15 9.16 10.81
CA PRO A 169 8.44 8.66 9.63
C PRO A 169 8.58 7.14 9.48
N LEU A 170 7.48 6.44 9.22
CA LEU A 170 7.48 5.00 9.04
C LEU A 170 8.27 4.63 7.77
N ILE A 171 7.97 5.32 6.69
CA ILE A 171 8.59 5.15 5.37
C ILE A 171 9.38 6.43 5.09
N TYR A 172 10.66 6.28 4.79
CA TYR A 172 11.51 7.43 4.48
C TYR A 172 11.38 7.83 3.01
N PRO A 173 11.53 9.12 2.66
CA PRO A 173 11.53 9.55 1.27
C PRO A 173 12.57 8.78 0.44
N GLY A 174 12.16 8.30 -0.74
CA GLY A 174 13.04 7.58 -1.67
C GLY A 174 13.32 6.12 -1.32
N GLN A 175 12.65 5.54 -0.33
CA GLN A 175 12.70 4.09 -0.12
C GLN A 175 12.10 3.32 -1.29
N SER A 176 12.59 2.09 -1.51
CA SER A 176 11.98 1.18 -2.48
C SER A 176 10.54 0.86 -2.10
N ASP A 177 9.79 0.44 -3.11
CA ASP A 177 8.44 -0.07 -2.99
C ASP A 177 8.32 -1.22 -1.97
N THR A 178 9.23 -2.18 -2.06
CA THR A 178 9.27 -3.35 -1.17
C THR A 178 9.60 -2.95 0.26
N ALA A 179 10.56 -2.05 0.47
CA ALA A 179 10.86 -1.54 1.82
C ALA A 179 9.65 -0.81 2.42
N SER A 180 8.92 -0.06 1.58
CA SER A 180 7.71 0.66 1.98
C SER A 180 6.60 -0.31 2.41
N PHE A 181 6.42 -1.40 1.67
CA PHE A 181 5.49 -2.48 2.01
C PHE A 181 5.90 -3.18 3.31
N ASP A 182 7.16 -3.61 3.43
CA ASP A 182 7.71 -4.27 4.63
C ASP A 182 7.47 -3.44 5.89
N ASN A 183 7.75 -2.14 5.84
CA ASN A 183 7.51 -1.24 6.98
C ASN A 183 6.03 -1.17 7.37
N CYS A 184 5.12 -1.18 6.39
CA CYS A 184 3.69 -1.13 6.63
C CYS A 184 3.18 -2.46 7.24
N LEU A 185 3.60 -3.59 6.67
CA LEU A 185 3.27 -4.92 7.18
C LEU A 185 3.78 -5.11 8.62
N GLU A 186 5.00 -4.66 8.89
CA GLU A 186 5.61 -4.71 10.21
C GLU A 186 4.86 -3.82 11.21
N LEU A 187 4.40 -2.64 10.81
CA LEU A 187 3.55 -1.80 11.65
C LEU A 187 2.22 -2.50 12.00
N LEU A 188 1.53 -3.07 11.01
CA LEU A 188 0.26 -3.78 11.23
C LEU A 188 0.43 -4.97 12.16
N THR A 189 1.46 -5.79 11.92
CA THR A 189 1.73 -6.98 12.73
C THR A 189 2.12 -6.60 14.15
N MET A 190 3.00 -5.61 14.33
CA MET A 190 3.43 -5.14 15.65
C MET A 190 2.30 -4.44 16.42
N ALA A 191 1.34 -3.84 15.71
CA ALA A 191 0.12 -3.30 16.29
C ALA A 191 -0.93 -4.36 16.69
N GLY A 192 -0.73 -5.63 16.33
CA GLY A 192 -1.51 -6.76 16.80
C GLY A 192 -2.38 -7.47 15.75
N TYR A 193 -2.31 -7.08 14.47
CA TYR A 193 -2.96 -7.88 13.43
C TYR A 193 -2.27 -9.24 13.27
N PRO A 194 -3.03 -10.34 13.14
CA PRO A 194 -2.48 -11.59 12.63
C PRO A 194 -1.79 -11.37 11.27
N LEU A 195 -0.69 -12.08 11.01
CA LEU A 195 0.13 -11.86 9.81
C LEU A 195 -0.68 -12.02 8.53
N ALA A 196 -1.47 -13.10 8.43
CA ALA A 196 -2.35 -13.36 7.29
C ALA A 196 -3.41 -12.27 7.10
N HIS A 197 -3.99 -11.76 8.20
CA HIS A 197 -4.97 -10.67 8.16
C HIS A 197 -4.32 -9.40 7.59
N ALA A 198 -3.14 -9.01 8.10
CA ALA A 198 -2.42 -7.85 7.58
C ALA A 198 -2.09 -7.99 6.08
N MET A 199 -1.70 -9.19 5.63
CA MET A 199 -1.48 -9.48 4.22
C MET A 199 -2.76 -9.36 3.39
N MET A 200 -3.89 -9.89 3.86
CA MET A 200 -5.19 -9.76 3.17
C MET A 200 -5.70 -8.32 3.11
N MET A 201 -5.31 -7.46 4.06
CA MET A 201 -5.62 -6.03 4.01
C MET A 201 -4.76 -5.28 2.99
N MET A 202 -3.47 -5.62 2.89
CA MET A 202 -2.54 -4.95 1.99
C MET A 202 -2.66 -5.45 0.55
N ILE A 203 -2.88 -6.75 0.35
CA ILE A 203 -3.07 -7.40 -0.96
C ILE A 203 -4.43 -8.14 -0.92
N PRO A 204 -5.56 -7.41 -0.97
CA PRO A 204 -6.87 -8.04 -1.00
C PRO A 204 -7.11 -8.73 -2.34
N GLU A 205 -7.91 -9.79 -2.31
CA GLU A 205 -8.46 -10.43 -3.51
C GLU A 205 -9.32 -9.44 -4.31
N ALA A 206 -9.56 -9.73 -5.59
CA ALA A 206 -10.61 -9.03 -6.33
C ALA A 206 -11.99 -9.48 -5.83
N TRP A 207 -12.66 -8.65 -5.02
CA TRP A 207 -13.88 -9.01 -4.31
C TRP A 207 -15.12 -8.27 -4.84
N GLU A 208 -14.95 -7.07 -5.40
CA GLU A 208 -16.03 -6.15 -5.73
C GLU A 208 -17.03 -6.75 -6.73
N ARG A 209 -16.50 -7.39 -7.78
CA ARG A 209 -17.28 -7.97 -8.89
C ARG A 209 -17.31 -9.50 -8.87
N HIS A 210 -16.79 -10.13 -7.81
CA HIS A 210 -16.72 -11.59 -7.71
C HIS A 210 -18.08 -12.16 -7.29
N THR A 211 -18.90 -12.59 -8.25
CA THR A 211 -20.29 -13.04 -7.99
C THR A 211 -20.38 -14.34 -7.19
N LEU A 212 -19.34 -15.18 -7.21
CA LEU A 212 -19.30 -16.48 -6.52
C LEU A 212 -18.69 -16.40 -5.11
N MET A 213 -18.31 -15.21 -4.63
CA MET A 213 -17.67 -15.04 -3.32
C MET A 213 -18.72 -15.06 -2.23
N ASP A 214 -18.43 -15.78 -1.14
CA ASP A 214 -19.27 -15.79 0.05
C ASP A 214 -19.51 -14.38 0.59
N ASP A 215 -20.71 -14.15 1.12
CA ASP A 215 -21.14 -12.84 1.62
C ASP A 215 -20.29 -12.34 2.79
N ASN A 216 -19.87 -13.23 3.71
CA ASN A 216 -19.04 -12.83 4.84
C ASN A 216 -17.62 -12.51 4.39
N HIS A 217 -17.09 -13.26 3.41
CA HIS A 217 -15.78 -12.96 2.78
C HIS A 217 -15.82 -11.60 2.08
N ARG A 218 -16.86 -11.33 1.28
CA ARG A 218 -17.06 -10.03 0.65
C ARG A 218 -17.15 -8.90 1.69
N ALA A 219 -17.92 -9.11 2.75
CA ALA A 219 -18.06 -8.15 3.84
C ALA A 219 -16.73 -7.87 4.55
N PHE A 220 -15.89 -8.89 4.74
CA PHE A 220 -14.54 -8.70 5.29
C PHE A 220 -13.71 -7.75 4.42
N TYR A 221 -13.65 -7.97 3.11
CA TYR A 221 -12.88 -7.10 2.22
C TYR A 221 -13.48 -5.69 2.08
N GLU A 222 -14.81 -5.59 1.96
CA GLU A 222 -15.51 -4.30 1.90
C GLU A 222 -15.31 -3.48 3.18
N TYR A 223 -15.16 -4.12 4.34
CA TYR A 223 -14.86 -3.44 5.59
C TYR A 223 -13.43 -2.87 5.57
N HIS A 224 -12.44 -3.67 5.18
CA HIS A 224 -11.03 -3.28 5.23
C HIS A 224 -10.61 -2.36 4.07
N SER A 225 -11.31 -2.34 2.94
CA SER A 225 -11.01 -1.43 1.82
C SER A 225 -11.15 0.06 2.19
N ALA A 226 -11.99 0.37 3.18
CA ALA A 226 -12.07 1.71 3.74
C ALA A 226 -10.88 2.06 4.65
N MET A 227 -10.20 1.05 5.21
CA MET A 227 -9.09 1.19 6.15
C MET A 227 -7.72 1.19 5.48
N MET A 228 -7.53 0.34 4.46
CA MET A 228 -6.27 0.18 3.74
C MET A 228 -6.54 0.14 2.24
N GLU A 229 -5.88 1.02 1.52
CA GLU A 229 -5.83 1.01 0.08
C GLU A 229 -4.93 -0.14 -0.40
N PRO A 230 -5.30 -0.89 -1.47
CA PRO A 230 -4.49 -2.01 -1.95
C PRO A 230 -3.09 -1.58 -2.37
N TRP A 231 -2.10 -2.37 -1.96
CA TRP A 231 -0.72 -2.27 -2.43
C TRP A 231 -0.57 -3.09 -3.72
N ASP A 232 -1.07 -2.51 -4.81
CA ASP A 232 -1.21 -3.17 -6.10
C ASP A 232 0.03 -3.09 -7.01
N GLY A 233 0.08 -3.99 -7.98
CA GLY A 233 1.19 -4.25 -8.90
C GLY A 233 1.55 -5.73 -8.95
N PRO A 234 2.34 -6.19 -9.94
CA PRO A 234 2.79 -7.57 -10.00
C PRO A 234 3.54 -7.94 -8.73
N ALA A 235 3.10 -8.98 -8.03
CA ALA A 235 3.73 -9.37 -6.78
C ALA A 235 3.60 -10.88 -6.54
N ALA A 236 4.73 -11.54 -6.32
CA ALA A 236 4.81 -12.77 -5.57
C ALA A 236 5.55 -12.46 -4.26
N ILE A 237 4.82 -12.47 -3.15
CA ILE A 237 5.36 -12.13 -1.83
C ILE A 237 5.38 -13.36 -0.96
N ALA A 238 6.57 -13.74 -0.53
CA ALA A 238 6.76 -14.63 0.60
C ALA A 238 6.96 -13.79 1.86
N PHE A 239 6.30 -14.16 2.96
CA PHE A 239 6.26 -13.38 4.19
C PHE A 239 6.36 -14.26 5.44
N THR A 240 6.89 -13.71 6.53
CA THR A 240 7.03 -14.43 7.80
C THR A 240 7.10 -13.48 9.00
N ASN A 241 6.63 -13.95 10.15
CA ASN A 241 6.87 -13.34 11.47
C ASN A 241 7.81 -14.20 12.35
N GLY A 242 8.42 -15.24 11.76
CA GLY A 242 9.27 -16.22 12.44
C GLY A 242 8.53 -17.42 13.07
N CYS A 243 7.21 -17.33 13.29
CA CYS A 243 6.37 -18.45 13.74
C CYS A 243 5.50 -19.02 12.61
N GLN A 244 5.14 -18.18 11.65
CA GLN A 244 4.39 -18.53 10.46
C GLN A 244 5.20 -18.08 9.24
N VAL A 245 5.13 -18.86 8.16
CA VAL A 245 5.64 -18.48 6.84
C VAL A 245 4.55 -18.68 5.82
N GLY A 246 4.40 -17.75 4.90
CA GLY A 246 3.40 -17.84 3.86
C GLY A 246 3.83 -17.20 2.57
N ALA A 247 3.02 -17.39 1.54
CA ALA A 247 3.16 -16.76 0.25
C ALA A 247 1.79 -16.37 -0.30
N THR A 248 1.72 -15.21 -0.95
CA THR A 248 0.55 -14.74 -1.70
C THR A 248 0.99 -14.14 -3.02
N LEU A 249 0.08 -14.15 -3.99
CA LEU A 249 0.21 -13.39 -5.22
C LEU A 249 -0.59 -12.09 -5.13
N ASP A 250 -0.30 -11.16 -6.04
CA ASP A 250 -1.18 -10.05 -6.34
C ASP A 250 -2.55 -10.54 -6.86
N ARG A 251 -3.53 -9.64 -6.89
CA ARG A 251 -4.91 -9.94 -7.30
C ARG A 251 -5.04 -10.57 -8.69
N ASN A 252 -4.08 -10.31 -9.58
CA ASN A 252 -4.08 -10.78 -10.96
C ASN A 252 -3.13 -11.99 -11.15
N GLY A 253 -2.29 -12.30 -10.17
CA GLY A 253 -1.27 -13.34 -10.23
C GLY A 253 -0.26 -13.14 -11.36
N LEU A 254 0.28 -11.92 -11.46
CA LEU A 254 1.19 -11.52 -12.54
C LEU A 254 2.61 -12.09 -12.39
N ARG A 255 2.89 -12.77 -11.28
CA ARG A 255 4.18 -13.41 -11.00
C ARG A 255 4.02 -14.92 -10.72
N PRO A 256 4.96 -15.75 -11.18
CA PRO A 256 4.88 -17.19 -10.96
C PRO A 256 5.29 -17.54 -9.52
N ALA A 257 4.61 -18.54 -8.97
CA ALA A 257 4.90 -19.14 -7.68
C ALA A 257 4.49 -20.61 -7.72
N ARG A 258 5.44 -21.52 -7.53
CA ARG A 258 5.23 -22.97 -7.51
C ARG A 258 5.73 -23.55 -6.21
N TYR A 259 5.05 -24.59 -5.73
CA TYR A 259 5.48 -25.27 -4.52
C TYR A 259 5.36 -26.79 -4.63
N ILE A 260 6.20 -27.48 -3.88
CA ILE A 260 6.14 -28.92 -3.67
C ILE A 260 6.05 -29.21 -2.17
N ILE A 261 5.39 -30.33 -1.84
CA ILE A 261 5.32 -30.91 -0.50
C ILE A 261 5.89 -32.31 -0.60
N THR A 262 6.83 -32.66 0.28
CA THR A 262 7.44 -33.99 0.32
C THR A 262 6.82 -34.89 1.39
N ASP A 263 7.16 -36.17 1.34
CA ASP A 263 6.76 -37.22 2.30
C ASP A 263 7.28 -37.02 3.73
N ASN A 264 8.27 -36.15 3.93
CA ASN A 264 8.81 -35.75 5.22
C ASN A 264 8.42 -34.30 5.61
N ASP A 265 7.27 -33.84 5.14
CA ASP A 265 6.65 -32.54 5.46
C ASP A 265 7.48 -31.29 5.11
N LEU A 266 8.47 -31.43 4.22
CA LEU A 266 9.21 -30.28 3.70
C LEU A 266 8.38 -29.60 2.61
N VAL A 267 8.13 -28.30 2.78
CA VAL A 267 7.49 -27.46 1.78
C VAL A 267 8.53 -26.55 1.14
N ILE A 268 8.66 -26.66 -0.19
CA ILE A 268 9.58 -25.82 -0.98
C ILE A 268 8.74 -25.00 -1.93
N MET A 269 8.84 -23.67 -1.84
CA MET A 269 8.20 -22.72 -2.74
C MET A 269 9.25 -21.86 -3.44
N ALA A 270 9.08 -21.66 -4.74
CA ALA A 270 9.96 -20.85 -5.56
C ALA A 270 9.22 -20.26 -6.77
N SER A 271 9.82 -19.28 -7.43
CA SER A 271 9.28 -18.71 -8.68
C SER A 271 9.22 -19.75 -9.81
N GLU A 272 10.10 -20.75 -9.76
CA GLU A 272 10.22 -21.81 -10.76
C GLU A 272 10.21 -23.20 -10.11
N ALA A 273 9.80 -24.22 -10.87
CA ALA A 273 9.91 -25.61 -10.42
C ALA A 273 11.30 -26.15 -10.73
N GLY A 274 11.81 -27.08 -9.91
CA GLY A 274 13.11 -27.73 -10.13
C GLY A 274 14.33 -26.97 -9.58
N VAL A 275 14.11 -25.97 -8.72
CA VAL A 275 15.21 -25.20 -8.09
C VAL A 275 16.07 -26.03 -7.12
N LEU A 276 15.54 -27.14 -6.61
CA LEU A 276 16.25 -28.07 -5.73
C LEU A 276 16.11 -29.51 -6.28
N PRO A 277 17.16 -30.35 -6.17
CA PRO A 277 17.17 -31.71 -6.69
C PRO A 277 16.42 -32.68 -5.76
N ILE A 278 15.09 -32.53 -5.66
CA ILE A 278 14.23 -33.43 -4.88
C ILE A 278 13.81 -34.62 -5.75
N ALA A 279 14.01 -35.83 -5.26
CA ALA A 279 13.58 -37.05 -5.94
C ALA A 279 12.04 -37.07 -6.09
N GLU A 280 11.54 -37.30 -7.32
CA GLU A 280 10.10 -37.30 -7.61
C GLU A 280 9.33 -38.33 -6.77
N SER A 281 9.95 -39.45 -6.37
CA SER A 281 9.34 -40.45 -5.48
C SER A 281 9.01 -39.93 -4.08
N ARG A 282 9.61 -38.82 -3.64
CA ARG A 282 9.37 -38.19 -2.35
C ARG A 282 8.33 -37.08 -2.41
N ILE A 283 7.88 -36.69 -3.60
CA ILE A 283 6.96 -35.56 -3.78
C ILE A 283 5.52 -36.06 -3.61
N VAL A 284 4.85 -35.58 -2.57
CA VAL A 284 3.43 -35.88 -2.30
C VAL A 284 2.52 -34.94 -3.07
N LYS A 285 2.91 -33.67 -3.22
CA LYS A 285 2.13 -32.66 -3.95
C LYS A 285 3.03 -31.72 -4.73
N LYS A 286 2.63 -31.38 -5.95
CA LYS A 286 3.28 -30.37 -6.81
C LYS A 286 2.21 -29.45 -7.36
N TRP A 287 2.28 -28.16 -7.05
CA TRP A 287 1.22 -27.22 -7.38
C TRP A 287 1.74 -25.80 -7.64
N ARG A 288 0.82 -24.88 -7.99
CA ARG A 288 1.09 -23.45 -8.16
C ARG A 288 0.22 -22.62 -7.22
N LEU A 289 0.73 -21.48 -6.79
CA LEU A 289 -0.07 -20.49 -6.10
C LEU A 289 -1.00 -19.81 -7.12
N GLN A 290 -2.25 -19.60 -6.75
CA GLN A 290 -3.27 -19.00 -7.61
C GLN A 290 -3.55 -17.56 -7.17
N PRO A 291 -3.96 -16.66 -8.09
CA PRO A 291 -4.40 -15.32 -7.71
C PRO A 291 -5.44 -15.39 -6.59
N GLY A 292 -5.26 -14.52 -5.60
CA GLY A 292 -6.11 -14.44 -4.41
C GLY A 292 -5.96 -15.57 -3.38
N LYS A 293 -5.25 -16.67 -3.69
CA LYS A 293 -4.98 -17.74 -2.72
C LYS A 293 -3.71 -17.47 -1.90
N MET A 294 -3.74 -17.84 -0.62
CA MET A 294 -2.61 -17.76 0.29
C MET A 294 -2.13 -19.16 0.66
N LEU A 295 -0.83 -19.41 0.55
CA LEU A 295 -0.19 -20.55 1.18
C LEU A 295 0.30 -20.09 2.56
N LEU A 296 -0.16 -20.71 3.64
CA LEU A 296 0.27 -20.37 5.00
C LEU A 296 0.69 -21.64 5.74
N ILE A 297 1.87 -21.61 6.33
CA ILE A 297 2.44 -22.69 7.14
C ILE A 297 2.64 -22.13 8.54
N ASP A 298 2.04 -22.80 9.52
CA ASP A 298 2.15 -22.45 10.92
C ASP A 298 3.05 -23.48 11.62
N MET A 299 4.22 -23.03 12.07
CA MET A 299 5.22 -23.91 12.70
C MET A 299 4.86 -24.21 14.15
N GLU A 300 4.04 -23.38 14.81
CA GLU A 300 3.54 -23.65 16.16
C GLU A 300 2.42 -24.69 16.12
N ALA A 301 1.52 -24.60 15.14
CA ALA A 301 0.49 -25.60 14.90
C ALA A 301 1.01 -26.86 14.18
N GLY A 302 2.21 -26.79 13.57
CA GLY A 302 2.84 -27.90 12.87
C GLY A 302 2.11 -28.33 11.59
N ARG A 303 1.41 -27.41 10.90
CA ARG A 303 0.62 -27.74 9.72
C ARG A 303 0.54 -26.62 8.70
N ILE A 304 0.17 -26.98 7.47
CA ILE A 304 -0.27 -26.03 6.44
C ILE A 304 -1.73 -25.67 6.76
N ILE A 305 -2.00 -24.37 6.85
CA ILE A 305 -3.36 -23.84 7.02
C ILE A 305 -4.01 -23.73 5.65
N ASP A 306 -5.21 -24.29 5.50
CA ASP A 306 -5.94 -24.19 4.24
C ASP A 306 -6.42 -22.76 3.99
N ASP A 307 -6.41 -22.32 2.73
CA ASP A 307 -6.79 -20.96 2.34
C ASP A 307 -8.25 -20.65 2.70
N GLN A 308 -9.16 -21.62 2.47
CA GLN A 308 -10.56 -21.45 2.77
C GLN A 308 -10.80 -21.39 4.29
N GLU A 309 -10.18 -22.30 5.05
CA GLU A 309 -10.22 -22.30 6.51
C GLU A 309 -9.75 -20.96 7.08
N LEU A 310 -8.61 -20.46 6.61
CA LEU A 310 -8.02 -19.19 7.05
C LEU A 310 -8.96 -18.02 6.80
N LYS A 311 -9.51 -17.92 5.59
CA LYS A 311 -10.37 -16.81 5.20
C LYS A 311 -11.72 -16.86 5.87
N GLU A 312 -12.30 -18.05 6.02
CA GLU A 312 -13.54 -18.22 6.79
C GLU A 312 -13.34 -17.83 8.24
N GLN A 313 -12.23 -18.22 8.87
CA GLN A 313 -11.94 -17.82 10.24
C GLN A 313 -11.86 -16.29 10.37
N LEU A 314 -11.14 -15.62 9.47
CA LEU A 314 -10.98 -14.16 9.50
C LEU A 314 -12.27 -13.42 9.15
N ALA A 315 -13.01 -13.89 8.15
CA ALA A 315 -14.27 -13.28 7.74
C ALA A 315 -15.39 -13.45 8.77
N ASN A 316 -15.35 -14.52 9.59
CA ASN A 316 -16.31 -14.76 10.67
C ASN A 316 -15.83 -14.26 12.04
N ALA A 317 -14.60 -13.73 12.14
CA ALA A 317 -14.05 -13.23 13.41
C ALA A 317 -14.88 -12.08 14.00
N LYS A 318 -15.56 -11.31 13.14
CA LYS A 318 -16.41 -10.19 13.52
C LYS A 318 -17.65 -10.15 12.61
N PRO A 319 -18.77 -9.55 13.05
CA PRO A 319 -20.00 -9.48 12.25
C PRO A 319 -19.90 -8.38 11.16
N TYR A 320 -18.93 -8.50 10.24
CA TYR A 320 -18.64 -7.47 9.23
C TYR A 320 -19.85 -7.11 8.38
N LYS A 321 -20.67 -8.09 8.00
CA LYS A 321 -21.90 -7.85 7.21
C LYS A 321 -22.85 -6.89 7.92
N GLN A 322 -23.13 -7.15 9.20
CA GLN A 322 -24.01 -6.31 10.03
C GLN A 322 -23.40 -4.91 10.23
N TRP A 323 -22.08 -4.82 10.41
CA TRP A 323 -21.40 -3.54 10.54
C TRP A 323 -21.53 -2.71 9.28
N ILE A 324 -21.29 -3.31 8.11
CA ILE A 324 -21.40 -2.65 6.81
C ILE A 324 -22.83 -2.14 6.58
N GLU A 325 -23.83 -2.98 6.80
CA GLU A 325 -25.24 -2.61 6.64
C GLU A 325 -25.62 -1.42 7.53
N ARG A 326 -25.09 -1.36 8.75
CA ARG A 326 -25.35 -0.28 9.69
C ARG A 326 -24.64 1.03 9.34
N ILE A 327 -23.41 0.97 8.83
CA ILE A 327 -22.57 2.17 8.66
C ILE A 327 -22.60 2.78 7.27
N ARG A 328 -23.04 2.02 6.27
CA ARG A 328 -22.96 2.40 4.87
C ARG A 328 -24.14 3.27 4.47
N ILE A 329 -23.83 4.46 3.99
CA ILE A 329 -24.75 5.33 3.27
C ILE A 329 -24.39 5.24 1.79
N LYS A 330 -25.22 4.58 0.98
CA LYS A 330 -25.03 4.57 -0.49
C LYS A 330 -25.70 5.80 -1.09
N LEU A 331 -24.94 6.62 -1.81
CA LEU A 331 -25.46 7.87 -2.40
C LEU A 331 -26.64 7.61 -3.34
N ASP A 332 -26.59 6.52 -4.12
CA ASP A 332 -27.61 6.15 -5.10
C ASP A 332 -28.96 5.83 -4.44
N ASN A 333 -28.93 5.24 -3.24
CA ASN A 333 -30.11 4.85 -2.48
C ASN A 333 -30.78 6.03 -1.76
N LEU A 334 -30.10 7.18 -1.67
CA LEU A 334 -30.69 8.37 -1.05
C LEU A 334 -31.81 8.94 -1.95
N PRO A 335 -32.85 9.53 -1.35
CA PRO A 335 -33.95 10.12 -2.11
C PRO A 335 -33.44 11.22 -3.05
N LYS A 336 -34.19 11.48 -4.12
CA LYS A 336 -33.84 12.53 -5.07
C LYS A 336 -33.80 13.89 -4.37
N ALA A 337 -32.64 14.53 -4.40
CA ALA A 337 -32.50 15.90 -3.93
C ALA A 337 -33.04 16.87 -4.99
N ARG A 338 -33.60 18.01 -4.56
CA ARG A 338 -33.97 19.08 -5.49
C ARG A 338 -32.70 19.74 -6.00
N THR A 339 -32.51 19.72 -7.31
CA THR A 339 -31.40 20.42 -7.95
C THR A 339 -31.84 21.84 -8.29
N GLU A 340 -31.52 22.80 -7.44
CA GLU A 340 -31.66 24.21 -7.82
C GLU A 340 -30.42 24.66 -8.57
N VAL A 341 -30.49 24.64 -9.90
CA VAL A 341 -29.45 25.24 -10.76
C VAL A 341 -29.84 26.70 -11.03
N HIS A 342 -29.53 27.59 -10.10
CA HIS A 342 -29.45 29.02 -10.42
C HIS A 342 -28.20 29.24 -11.27
N VAL A 343 -28.40 29.58 -12.54
CA VAL A 343 -27.37 30.08 -13.44
C VAL A 343 -27.76 31.49 -13.84
N THR A 344 -26.89 32.45 -13.56
CA THR A 344 -27.05 33.85 -13.96
C THR A 344 -26.45 34.11 -15.35
N ASP A 345 -25.35 33.43 -15.69
CA ASP A 345 -24.60 33.64 -16.93
C ASP A 345 -24.97 32.67 -18.06
N THR A 346 -24.67 33.04 -19.29
CA THR A 346 -24.94 32.13 -20.42
C THR A 346 -24.01 30.90 -20.38
N LEU A 347 -24.43 29.81 -21.00
CA LEU A 347 -23.57 28.62 -21.16
C LEU A 347 -22.32 28.95 -21.98
N LEU A 348 -22.46 29.79 -23.00
CA LEU A 348 -21.38 30.15 -23.91
C LEU A 348 -20.27 30.94 -23.20
N ASP A 349 -20.64 31.91 -22.35
CA ASP A 349 -19.66 32.71 -21.63
C ASP A 349 -18.81 31.85 -20.68
N ARG A 350 -19.45 30.89 -20.00
CA ARG A 350 -18.75 29.92 -19.14
C ARG A 350 -17.85 28.99 -19.93
N GLN A 351 -18.33 28.47 -21.06
CA GLN A 351 -17.51 27.66 -21.97
C GLN A 351 -16.27 28.44 -22.42
N GLN A 352 -16.42 29.71 -22.79
CA GLN A 352 -15.31 30.57 -23.18
C GLN A 352 -14.35 30.85 -22.03
N ALA A 353 -14.86 31.11 -20.81
CA ALA A 353 -14.03 31.32 -19.62
C ALA A 353 -13.14 30.12 -19.30
N PHE A 354 -13.64 28.90 -19.49
CA PHE A 354 -12.88 27.66 -19.31
C PHE A 354 -12.10 27.21 -20.56
N GLY A 355 -12.18 27.97 -21.66
CA GLY A 355 -11.45 27.70 -22.89
C GLY A 355 -11.98 26.54 -23.73
N TYR A 356 -13.26 26.17 -23.59
CA TYR A 356 -13.91 25.19 -24.46
C TYR A 356 -14.01 25.75 -25.89
N SER A 357 -13.65 24.91 -26.86
CA SER A 357 -13.78 25.18 -28.28
C SER A 357 -14.93 24.40 -28.93
N GLN A 358 -15.30 24.78 -30.15
CA GLN A 358 -16.26 24.00 -30.93
C GLN A 358 -15.73 22.59 -31.23
N GLU A 359 -14.41 22.42 -31.34
CA GLU A 359 -13.78 21.12 -31.54
C GLU A 359 -13.94 20.24 -30.31
N ASP A 360 -13.75 20.78 -29.10
CA ASP A 360 -13.97 20.06 -27.84
C ASP A 360 -15.41 19.53 -27.76
N LEU A 361 -16.38 20.37 -28.11
CA LEU A 361 -17.79 19.98 -28.08
C LEU A 361 -18.13 18.95 -29.17
N LYS A 362 -17.69 19.18 -30.41
CA LYS A 362 -18.06 18.37 -31.56
C LYS A 362 -17.34 17.03 -31.61
N PHE A 363 -16.03 17.02 -31.34
CA PHE A 363 -15.19 15.84 -31.51
C PHE A 363 -14.99 15.05 -30.22
N HIS A 364 -15.07 15.67 -29.04
CA HIS A 364 -14.90 14.96 -27.78
C HIS A 364 -16.22 14.75 -27.03
N MET A 365 -16.96 15.83 -26.74
CA MET A 365 -18.18 15.72 -25.92
C MET A 365 -19.34 15.01 -26.62
N LEU A 366 -19.57 15.30 -27.90
CA LEU A 366 -20.70 14.74 -28.65
C LEU A 366 -20.62 13.20 -28.79
N PRO A 367 -19.48 12.57 -29.14
CA PRO A 367 -19.36 11.11 -29.13
C PRO A 367 -19.62 10.49 -27.75
N MET A 368 -19.08 11.07 -26.67
CA MET A 368 -19.33 10.59 -25.30
C MET A 368 -20.83 10.63 -24.97
N ALA A 369 -21.53 11.71 -25.34
CA ALA A 369 -22.96 11.85 -25.08
C ALA A 369 -23.83 10.92 -25.92
N GLN A 370 -23.49 10.68 -27.19
CA GLN A 370 -24.31 9.88 -28.11
C GLN A 370 -24.05 8.38 -28.02
N LYS A 371 -22.79 7.98 -27.83
CA LYS A 371 -22.34 6.58 -27.89
C LYS A 371 -21.92 6.01 -26.54
N GLY A 372 -21.67 6.85 -25.54
CA GLY A 372 -21.10 6.41 -24.26
C GLY A 372 -19.63 5.98 -24.37
N GLU A 373 -18.94 6.40 -25.42
CA GLU A 373 -17.55 6.04 -25.72
C GLU A 373 -16.71 7.31 -25.90
N GLU A 374 -15.43 7.24 -25.54
CA GLU A 374 -14.49 8.33 -25.83
C GLU A 374 -14.24 8.47 -27.33
N ALA A 375 -13.79 9.66 -27.74
CA ALA A 375 -13.52 9.95 -29.13
C ALA A 375 -12.27 9.21 -29.63
N ILE A 376 -12.40 8.50 -30.75
CA ILE A 376 -11.27 7.83 -31.42
C ILE A 376 -10.74 8.73 -32.54
N GLY A 377 -9.41 8.90 -32.58
CA GLY A 377 -8.68 9.60 -33.63
C GLY A 377 -7.49 8.78 -34.14
N ALA A 378 -6.76 9.34 -35.10
CA ALA A 378 -5.53 8.76 -35.65
C ALA A 378 -4.48 9.86 -35.87
N MET A 379 -3.25 9.46 -36.20
CA MET A 379 -2.05 10.31 -36.29
C MET A 379 -1.49 10.77 -34.93
N GLY A 380 -0.26 11.29 -34.94
CA GLY A 380 0.38 11.84 -33.76
C GLY A 380 -0.12 13.26 -33.43
N ASN A 381 0.08 13.69 -32.18
CA ASN A 381 -0.20 15.06 -31.78
C ASN A 381 0.94 15.99 -32.24
N ASP A 382 0.67 16.79 -33.27
CA ASP A 382 1.59 17.78 -33.86
C ASP A 382 1.48 19.17 -33.22
N SER A 383 0.57 19.35 -32.25
CA SER A 383 0.43 20.60 -31.53
C SER A 383 1.66 20.88 -30.65
N PRO A 384 2.06 22.16 -30.49
CA PRO A 384 3.15 22.52 -29.59
C PRO A 384 2.84 22.07 -28.16
N LEU A 385 3.89 21.75 -27.41
CA LEU A 385 3.78 21.54 -25.96
C LEU A 385 3.07 22.73 -25.30
N ALA A 386 2.27 22.47 -24.27
CA ALA A 386 1.42 23.51 -23.67
C ALA A 386 2.20 24.78 -23.26
N VAL A 387 3.41 24.61 -22.75
CA VAL A 387 4.32 25.71 -22.36
C VAL A 387 4.84 26.55 -23.53
N LEU A 388 4.86 25.99 -24.75
CA LEU A 388 5.32 26.66 -25.98
C LEU A 388 4.15 27.18 -26.83
N SER A 389 2.90 26.93 -26.40
CA SER A 389 1.74 27.35 -27.17
C SER A 389 1.54 28.86 -27.11
N SER A 390 1.19 29.45 -28.25
CA SER A 390 0.76 30.86 -28.34
C SER A 390 -0.69 31.07 -27.88
N ARG A 391 -1.40 30.00 -27.50
CA ARG A 391 -2.79 30.03 -27.00
C ARG A 391 -2.83 29.64 -25.54
N SER A 392 -3.80 30.19 -24.80
CA SER A 392 -4.10 29.77 -23.43
C SER A 392 -4.43 28.28 -23.40
N LYS A 393 -3.73 27.52 -22.56
CA LYS A 393 -3.95 26.09 -22.36
C LYS A 393 -4.49 25.83 -20.97
N SER A 394 -5.42 24.88 -20.87
CA SER A 394 -5.91 24.39 -19.58
C SER A 394 -4.79 23.75 -18.78
N LEU A 395 -4.87 23.86 -17.44
CA LEU A 395 -3.91 23.26 -16.50
C LEU A 395 -3.70 21.77 -16.77
N TYR A 396 -4.75 21.05 -17.16
CA TYR A 396 -4.68 19.60 -17.44
C TYR A 396 -3.70 19.24 -18.56
N GLN A 397 -3.41 20.15 -19.51
CA GLN A 397 -2.46 19.90 -20.60
C GLN A 397 -1.00 19.88 -20.16
N TYR A 398 -0.70 20.40 -18.96
CA TYR A 398 0.64 20.35 -18.36
C TYR A 398 0.91 19.02 -17.64
N PHE A 399 -0.14 18.25 -17.35
CA PHE A 399 -0.02 16.93 -16.74
C PHE A 399 -0.01 15.85 -17.83
N ARG A 400 0.95 14.94 -17.75
CA ARG A 400 1.03 13.76 -18.61
C ARG A 400 0.70 12.52 -17.79
N GLN A 401 -0.18 11.68 -18.34
CA GLN A 401 -0.49 10.40 -17.74
C GLN A 401 0.77 9.54 -17.78
N LEU A 402 1.14 9.00 -16.63
CA LEU A 402 2.20 8.00 -16.54
C LEU A 402 1.63 6.67 -16.99
N PHE A 403 2.44 5.89 -17.70
CA PHE A 403 2.10 4.53 -18.09
C PHE A 403 3.27 3.60 -17.73
N ALA A 404 2.94 2.33 -17.52
CA ALA A 404 3.93 1.32 -17.21
C ALA A 404 4.59 0.80 -18.49
N GLN A 405 5.90 0.56 -18.43
CA GLN A 405 6.65 0.00 -19.54
C GLN A 405 7.76 -0.90 -18.99
N VAL A 406 7.82 -2.15 -19.46
CA VAL A 406 8.78 -3.20 -19.04
C VAL A 406 8.65 -3.66 -17.59
N THR A 407 8.67 -2.73 -16.62
CA THR A 407 8.84 -3.04 -15.19
C THR A 407 7.59 -3.70 -14.59
N ASN A 408 6.41 -3.23 -14.99
CA ASN A 408 5.12 -3.86 -14.75
C ASN A 408 4.22 -3.81 -16.01
N PRO A 409 3.31 -4.78 -16.20
CA PRO A 409 2.37 -4.76 -17.32
C PRO A 409 1.18 -3.82 -17.04
N SER A 410 0.56 -3.35 -18.12
CA SER A 410 -0.78 -2.73 -18.10
C SER A 410 -1.86 -3.81 -18.01
N ILE A 411 -3.00 -3.47 -17.40
CA ILE A 411 -4.20 -4.32 -17.31
C ILE A 411 -5.14 -3.98 -18.48
N ASP A 412 -5.82 -4.97 -19.03
CA ASP A 412 -6.87 -4.75 -20.05
C ASP A 412 -8.18 -4.31 -19.36
N PRO A 413 -8.60 -3.03 -19.48
CA PRO A 413 -9.77 -2.52 -18.75
C PRO A 413 -11.10 -3.09 -19.25
N ILE A 414 -11.12 -3.80 -20.39
CA ILE A 414 -12.31 -4.41 -20.97
C ILE A 414 -12.36 -5.89 -20.61
N ARG A 415 -11.29 -6.65 -20.92
CA ARG A 415 -11.25 -8.10 -20.73
C ARG A 415 -11.04 -8.50 -19.27
N GLU A 416 -10.32 -7.68 -18.51
CA GLU A 416 -9.99 -7.92 -17.10
C GLU A 416 -10.76 -6.98 -16.16
N GLN A 417 -11.89 -6.43 -16.61
CA GLN A 417 -12.68 -5.47 -15.84
C GLN A 417 -13.13 -6.00 -14.45
N MET A 418 -13.21 -7.32 -14.27
CA MET A 418 -13.60 -7.94 -12.99
C MET A 418 -12.62 -7.67 -11.84
N VAL A 419 -11.36 -7.37 -12.13
CA VAL A 419 -10.33 -7.07 -11.11
C VAL A 419 -10.17 -5.57 -10.82
N MET A 420 -10.97 -4.73 -11.49
CA MET A 420 -10.96 -3.27 -11.37
C MET A 420 -12.23 -2.75 -10.69
N SER A 421 -12.10 -1.64 -9.95
CA SER A 421 -13.20 -0.97 -9.27
C SER A 421 -13.00 0.54 -9.25
N LEU A 422 -14.11 1.28 -9.38
CA LEU A 422 -14.18 2.75 -9.21
C LEU A 422 -14.94 3.14 -7.92
N VAL A 423 -15.40 2.16 -7.16
CA VAL A 423 -16.11 2.39 -5.90
C VAL A 423 -15.23 3.22 -4.99
N SER A 424 -15.79 4.31 -4.49
CA SER A 424 -15.07 5.28 -3.68
C SER A 424 -15.81 5.55 -2.38
N PHE A 425 -15.04 5.78 -1.32
CA PHE A 425 -15.55 6.09 0.02
C PHE A 425 -15.23 7.54 0.38
N ILE A 426 -16.26 8.30 0.71
CA ILE A 426 -16.19 9.70 1.13
C ILE A 426 -16.43 9.76 2.64
N GLY A 427 -15.58 10.54 3.33
CA GLY A 427 -15.68 10.79 4.76
C GLY A 427 -14.39 10.47 5.53
N PRO A 428 -14.44 10.50 6.88
CA PRO A 428 -13.29 10.28 7.72
C PRO A 428 -12.83 8.82 7.61
N LYS A 429 -11.52 8.64 7.46
CA LYS A 429 -10.92 7.30 7.41
C LYS A 429 -10.88 6.69 8.81
N PRO A 430 -11.26 5.40 8.98
CA PRO A 430 -11.15 4.73 10.27
C PRO A 430 -9.70 4.64 10.75
N ASN A 431 -9.52 4.49 12.07
CA ASN A 431 -8.21 4.22 12.65
C ASN A 431 -7.71 2.83 12.22
N LEU A 432 -6.58 2.81 11.51
CA LEU A 432 -6.00 1.60 10.95
C LEU A 432 -5.51 0.60 12.01
N LEU A 433 -5.07 1.06 13.19
CA LEU A 433 -4.43 0.21 14.20
C LEU A 433 -5.32 -0.10 15.41
N ASP A 434 -6.59 0.28 15.36
CA ASP A 434 -7.57 -0.04 16.40
C ASP A 434 -8.28 -1.37 16.10
N ILE A 435 -7.55 -2.46 16.34
CA ILE A 435 -8.04 -3.84 16.11
C ILE A 435 -9.24 -4.20 16.99
N ASN A 436 -9.45 -3.49 18.10
CA ASN A 436 -10.51 -3.78 19.07
C ASN A 436 -11.76 -2.94 18.84
N ASN A 437 -11.77 -2.07 17.82
CA ASN A 437 -12.95 -1.28 17.52
C ASN A 437 -14.13 -2.18 17.13
N VAL A 438 -15.26 -1.93 17.78
CA VAL A 438 -16.55 -2.61 17.55
C VAL A 438 -17.62 -1.68 16.99
N ASN A 439 -17.31 -0.38 16.83
CA ASN A 439 -18.23 0.63 16.34
C ASN A 439 -17.57 1.45 15.22
N PRO A 440 -17.51 0.90 14.00
CA PRO A 440 -16.93 1.60 12.87
C PRO A 440 -17.67 2.91 12.54
N PRO A 441 -16.96 3.94 12.03
CA PRO A 441 -17.59 5.20 11.65
C PRO A 441 -18.51 5.02 10.43
N LEU A 442 -19.49 5.92 10.27
CA LEU A 442 -20.29 5.99 9.04
C LEU A 442 -19.39 6.23 7.83
N ARG A 443 -19.81 5.71 6.67
CA ARG A 443 -19.14 5.93 5.39
C ARG A 443 -20.15 6.27 4.31
N LEU A 444 -19.83 7.27 3.50
CA LEU A 444 -20.57 7.57 2.28
C LEU A 444 -19.91 6.82 1.12
N GLU A 445 -20.67 5.96 0.45
CA GLU A 445 -20.20 5.14 -0.66
C GLU A 445 -20.79 5.68 -1.96
N VAL A 446 -19.93 5.81 -2.97
CA VAL A 446 -20.29 6.14 -4.35
C VAL A 446 -19.74 5.06 -5.28
N LEU A 447 -20.52 4.70 -6.31
CA LEU A 447 -20.10 3.66 -7.26
C LEU A 447 -18.95 4.11 -8.16
N GLN A 448 -18.84 5.41 -8.40
CA GLN A 448 -17.82 6.03 -9.23
C GLN A 448 -17.51 7.45 -8.75
N PRO A 449 -16.35 8.02 -9.12
CA PRO A 449 -15.98 9.39 -8.74
C PRO A 449 -16.69 10.47 -9.57
N ILE A 450 -17.39 10.11 -10.66
CA ILE A 450 -18.14 11.04 -11.50
C ILE A 450 -19.57 11.11 -10.99
N LEU A 451 -19.98 12.31 -10.55
CA LEU A 451 -21.30 12.54 -9.97
C LEU A 451 -22.08 13.53 -10.81
N ASP A 452 -23.35 13.25 -11.03
CA ASP A 452 -24.27 14.16 -11.70
C ASP A 452 -24.75 15.29 -10.78
N PHE A 453 -25.56 16.21 -11.32
CA PHE A 453 -26.06 17.34 -10.55
C PHE A 453 -26.97 16.94 -9.38
N ALA A 454 -27.76 15.87 -9.52
CA ALA A 454 -28.66 15.39 -8.47
C ALA A 454 -27.87 14.70 -7.35
N GLU A 455 -26.86 13.91 -7.70
CA GLU A 455 -25.92 13.28 -6.78
C GLU A 455 -25.12 14.33 -5.99
N MET A 456 -24.62 15.36 -6.66
CA MET A 456 -23.96 16.48 -5.97
C MET A 456 -24.91 17.27 -5.05
N ALA A 457 -26.19 17.40 -5.41
CA ALA A 457 -27.19 17.99 -4.52
C ALA A 457 -27.41 17.12 -3.26
N LYS A 458 -27.40 15.79 -3.39
CA LYS A 458 -27.45 14.87 -2.23
C LYS A 458 -26.24 15.05 -1.31
N ILE A 459 -25.04 15.27 -1.85
CA ILE A 459 -23.83 15.52 -1.06
C ILE A 459 -23.91 16.86 -0.30
N ARG A 460 -24.44 17.92 -0.93
CA ARG A 460 -24.66 19.21 -0.24
C ARG A 460 -25.65 19.10 0.91
N ASP A 461 -26.68 18.26 0.76
CA ASP A 461 -27.70 18.01 1.77
C ASP A 461 -27.39 16.80 2.68
N ILE A 462 -26.14 16.30 2.68
CA ILE A 462 -25.77 15.03 3.33
C ILE A 462 -26.04 15.00 4.85
N GLU A 463 -26.07 16.17 5.48
CA GLU A 463 -26.40 16.31 6.90
C GLU A 463 -27.78 15.76 7.24
N ARG A 464 -28.76 15.95 6.34
CA ARG A 464 -30.13 15.45 6.48
C ARG A 464 -30.21 13.94 6.42
N TYR A 465 -29.35 13.32 5.61
CA TYR A 465 -29.34 11.87 5.36
C TYR A 465 -28.45 11.10 6.33
N SER A 466 -27.59 11.79 7.08
CA SER A 466 -26.60 11.19 7.98
C SER A 466 -26.86 11.47 9.46
N GLN A 467 -28.03 12.03 9.81
CA GLN A 467 -28.38 12.43 11.19
C GLN A 467 -27.31 13.38 11.80
N GLY A 468 -26.80 14.33 11.01
CA GLY A 468 -25.77 15.27 11.47
C GLY A 468 -24.34 14.72 11.51
N LYS A 469 -24.13 13.43 11.19
CA LYS A 469 -22.77 12.83 11.23
C LYS A 469 -21.89 13.26 10.08
N PHE A 470 -22.45 13.51 8.90
CA PHE A 470 -21.74 14.14 7.78
C PHE A 470 -22.20 15.57 7.60
N ARG A 471 -21.24 16.47 7.45
CA ARG A 471 -21.48 17.89 7.26
C ARG A 471 -20.59 18.37 6.14
N SER A 472 -21.20 18.82 5.05
CA SER A 472 -20.49 19.40 3.92
C SER A 472 -20.16 20.87 4.16
N PHE A 473 -19.05 21.35 3.63
CA PHE A 473 -18.71 22.76 3.53
C PHE A 473 -18.28 23.07 2.11
N GLU A 474 -18.87 24.10 1.49
CA GLU A 474 -18.53 24.49 0.12
C GLU A 474 -17.43 25.57 0.15
N LEU A 475 -16.28 25.23 -0.41
CA LEU A 475 -15.14 26.11 -0.61
C LEU A 475 -15.24 26.73 -2.00
N ASP A 476 -15.33 28.05 -2.03
CA ASP A 476 -15.39 28.84 -3.25
C ASP A 476 -13.98 29.11 -3.79
N ILE A 477 -13.67 28.64 -4.99
CA ILE A 477 -12.36 28.84 -5.63
C ILE A 477 -12.29 30.11 -6.48
N CYS A 478 -13.39 30.84 -6.61
CA CYS A 478 -13.44 32.09 -7.36
C CYS A 478 -12.79 33.23 -6.55
N TYR A 479 -12.23 34.21 -7.26
CA TYR A 479 -11.66 35.41 -6.64
C TYR A 479 -11.92 36.65 -7.51
N PRO A 480 -11.94 37.86 -6.93
CA PRO A 480 -12.23 39.08 -7.68
C PRO A 480 -11.20 39.33 -8.79
N VAL A 481 -11.69 39.62 -10.01
CA VAL A 481 -10.84 39.93 -11.18
C VAL A 481 -9.86 41.08 -10.90
N ALA A 482 -10.26 42.05 -10.06
CA ALA A 482 -9.44 43.19 -9.66
C ALA A 482 -8.11 42.78 -8.98
N TRP A 483 -8.01 41.57 -8.40
CA TRP A 483 -6.79 41.08 -7.77
C TRP A 483 -5.76 40.57 -8.80
N GLY A 484 -6.16 40.40 -10.06
CA GLY A 484 -5.29 39.95 -11.15
C GLY A 484 -4.57 38.64 -10.84
N LYS A 485 -3.33 38.51 -11.34
CA LYS A 485 -2.52 37.28 -11.19
C LYS A 485 -2.06 37.04 -9.75
N ALA A 486 -1.80 38.10 -9.00
CA ALA A 486 -1.38 38.01 -7.60
C ALA A 486 -2.49 37.44 -6.69
N GLY A 487 -3.75 37.56 -7.12
CA GLY A 487 -4.91 36.99 -6.42
C GLY A 487 -4.89 35.46 -6.30
N ILE A 488 -4.23 34.75 -7.22
CA ILE A 488 -4.21 33.27 -7.21
C ILE A 488 -3.54 32.74 -5.94
N GLU A 489 -2.35 33.25 -5.61
CA GLU A 489 -1.60 32.80 -4.44
C GLU A 489 -2.35 33.11 -3.14
N ALA A 490 -2.92 34.32 -3.03
CA ALA A 490 -3.75 34.72 -1.91
C ALA A 490 -5.02 33.85 -1.78
N CYS A 491 -5.69 33.54 -2.89
CA CYS A 491 -6.87 32.66 -2.92
C CYS A 491 -6.51 31.24 -2.46
N LEU A 492 -5.42 30.66 -2.97
CA LEU A 492 -4.96 29.33 -2.56
C LEU A 492 -4.63 29.27 -1.07
N ALA A 493 -3.95 30.29 -0.53
CA ALA A 493 -3.66 30.38 0.90
C ALA A 493 -4.94 30.49 1.74
N SER A 494 -5.90 31.33 1.30
CA SER A 494 -7.21 31.49 1.93
C SER A 494 -8.02 30.19 1.92
N LEU A 495 -8.07 29.49 0.78
CA LEU A 495 -8.74 28.20 0.62
C LEU A 495 -8.17 27.15 1.58
N CYS A 496 -6.84 27.07 1.71
CA CYS A 496 -6.19 26.17 2.65
C CYS A 496 -6.61 26.47 4.10
N ALA A 497 -6.64 27.75 4.48
CA ALA A 497 -7.05 28.17 5.82
C ALA A 497 -8.54 27.87 6.09
N GLN A 498 -9.41 28.21 5.15
CA GLN A 498 -10.85 27.93 5.24
C GLN A 498 -11.14 26.43 5.34
N ALA A 499 -10.42 25.59 4.59
CA ALA A 499 -10.54 24.13 4.68
C ALA A 499 -10.19 23.62 6.08
N VAL A 500 -9.08 24.11 6.67
CA VAL A 500 -8.67 23.75 8.02
C VAL A 500 -9.70 24.19 9.06
N ASP A 501 -10.20 25.41 8.96
CA ASP A 501 -11.18 25.95 9.90
C ASP A 501 -12.54 25.23 9.78
N ALA A 502 -12.99 24.92 8.57
CA ALA A 502 -14.19 24.12 8.34
C ALA A 502 -14.07 22.72 8.99
N ILE A 503 -12.92 22.06 8.84
CA ILE A 503 -12.67 20.77 9.50
C ILE A 503 -12.71 20.91 11.02
N ARG A 504 -12.09 21.96 11.59
CA ARG A 504 -12.13 22.23 13.03
C ARG A 504 -13.54 22.52 13.56
N GLN A 505 -14.40 23.11 12.73
CA GLN A 505 -15.82 23.36 13.02
C GLN A 505 -16.70 22.10 12.86
N GLY A 506 -16.11 20.95 12.51
CA GLY A 506 -16.78 19.66 12.40
C GLY A 506 -17.36 19.35 11.03
N HIS A 507 -17.01 20.10 9.98
CA HIS A 507 -17.30 19.71 8.61
C HIS A 507 -16.32 18.62 8.16
N ASN A 508 -16.84 17.52 7.62
CA ASN A 508 -16.04 16.35 7.27
C ASN A 508 -16.15 15.95 5.79
N ILE A 509 -16.88 16.75 5.00
CA ILE A 509 -16.90 16.71 3.55
C ILE A 509 -16.63 18.12 3.06
N LEU A 510 -15.60 18.30 2.24
CA LEU A 510 -15.29 19.58 1.61
C LEU A 510 -15.67 19.52 0.13
N ILE A 511 -16.49 20.46 -0.32
CA ILE A 511 -16.90 20.59 -1.72
C ILE A 511 -16.13 21.78 -2.29
N VAL A 512 -15.20 21.54 -3.19
CA VAL A 512 -14.45 22.60 -3.87
C VAL A 512 -15.22 22.98 -5.12
N SER A 513 -15.65 24.25 -5.22
CA SER A 513 -16.67 24.70 -6.16
C SER A 513 -16.24 26.00 -6.85
N ASP A 514 -16.46 26.06 -8.17
CA ASP A 514 -16.27 27.21 -9.05
C ASP A 514 -17.60 27.86 -9.47
N ARG A 515 -18.67 27.57 -8.73
CA ARG A 515 -20.03 27.94 -9.11
C ARG A 515 -20.36 29.43 -8.91
N ARG A 516 -19.62 30.13 -8.05
CA ARG A 516 -19.96 31.48 -7.58
C ARG A 516 -19.37 32.60 -8.41
#